data_AF-A0A838J7M0-F1
#
_entry.id   AF-A0A838J7M0-F1
#
_cell.length_a   1.000
_cell.length_b   1.000
_cell.length_c   1.000
_cell.angle_alpha   90.00
_cell.angle_beta   90.00
_cell.angle_gamma   90.00
#
_symmetry.space_group_name_H-M   'P 1'
#
loop_
_entity.id
_entity.type
_entity.pdbx_description
1 polymer ?
#
loop_
_entity_poly.entity_id
_entity_poly.type
_entity_poly.pdbx_seq_one_letter_code
_entity_poly.pdbx_strand_id
1 'polypeptide(L)'
;MIASRLPVHSWPQSQLEIVAVDAFSGERTIFNSESGIELVDAVMASSAVPYVWPPATIKQRRYIDGGCYSMANLDLAAGFDKVLVLQPDIPPFAVVESLDEQVERLQRQGSTDRSDYAR
;
A
#
# COMPACT_ATOMS: atom_id res chain seq x y z
N MET A 1 -13.48 14.99 2.78
CA MET A 1 -13.08 13.74 3.47
C MET A 1 -12.57 12.75 2.42
N ILE A 2 -12.00 11.60 2.77
CA ILE A 2 -11.49 10.65 1.76
C ILE A 2 -12.60 10.13 0.83
N ALA A 3 -13.80 9.88 1.36
CA ALA A 3 -14.97 9.46 0.58
C ALA A 3 -15.30 10.41 -0.58
N SER A 4 -15.25 11.73 -0.36
CA SER A 4 -15.56 12.72 -1.40
C SER A 4 -14.51 12.79 -2.53
N ARG A 5 -13.38 12.10 -2.39
CA ARG A 5 -12.32 11.99 -3.40
C ARG A 5 -12.35 10.65 -4.15
N LEU A 6 -13.15 9.69 -3.68
CA LEU A 6 -13.27 8.38 -4.30
C LEU A 6 -14.50 8.37 -5.23
N PRO A 7 -14.33 8.11 -6.54
CA PRO A 7 -15.46 8.02 -7.47
C PRO A 7 -16.27 6.72 -7.29
N VAL A 8 -15.69 5.72 -6.61
CA VAL A 8 -16.28 4.40 -6.36
C VAL A 8 -16.08 4.05 -4.88
N HIS A 9 -17.14 3.58 -4.22
CA HIS A 9 -17.14 3.27 -2.78
C HIS A 9 -17.27 1.77 -2.49
N SER A 10 -17.57 0.94 -3.48
CA SER A 10 -17.62 -0.51 -3.36
C SER A 10 -16.32 -1.14 -3.86
N TRP A 11 -15.94 -2.28 -3.29
CA TRP A 11 -14.81 -3.05 -3.81
C TRP A 11 -15.02 -3.42 -5.29
N PRO A 12 -13.97 -3.30 -6.13
CA PRO A 12 -14.04 -3.77 -7.50
C PRO A 12 -14.08 -5.30 -7.56
N GLN A 13 -14.49 -5.85 -8.71
CA GLN A 13 -14.41 -7.30 -8.95
C GLN A 13 -12.98 -7.78 -9.20
N SER A 14 -12.09 -6.90 -9.66
CA SER A 14 -10.66 -7.19 -9.79
C SER A 14 -10.00 -7.30 -8.43
N GLN A 15 -8.94 -8.11 -8.33
CA GLN A 15 -8.12 -8.17 -7.12
C GLN A 15 -7.53 -6.78 -6.83
N LEU A 16 -7.88 -6.24 -5.67
CA LEU A 16 -7.37 -4.98 -5.14
C LEU A 16 -6.94 -5.22 -3.71
N GLU A 17 -5.68 -4.91 -3.43
CA GLU A 17 -5.07 -5.00 -2.12
C GLU A 17 -4.68 -3.59 -1.65
N ILE A 18 -5.18 -3.21 -0.48
CA ILE A 18 -4.93 -1.90 0.13
C ILE A 18 -4.17 -2.13 1.43
N VAL A 19 -2.94 -1.64 1.50
CA VAL A 19 -2.06 -1.87 2.65
C VAL A 19 -2.21 -0.74 3.67
N ALA A 20 -2.34 -1.11 4.93
CA ALA A 20 -2.18 -0.24 6.08
C ALA A 20 -1.28 -0.92 7.12
N VAL A 21 -0.84 -0.17 8.13
CA VAL A 21 -0.02 -0.70 9.22
C VAL A 21 -0.78 -0.56 10.54
N ASP A 22 -0.84 -1.64 11.33
CA ASP A 22 -1.36 -1.54 12.71
C ASP A 22 -0.45 -0.62 13.51
N ALA A 23 -1.02 0.46 14.03
CA ALA A 23 -0.28 1.53 14.67
C ALA A 23 0.41 1.10 15.98
N PHE A 24 -0.01 -0.01 16.59
CA PHE A 24 0.57 -0.52 17.83
C PHE A 24 1.63 -1.59 17.57
N SER A 25 1.33 -2.58 16.72
CA SER A 25 2.27 -3.69 16.46
C SER A 25 3.30 -3.37 15.37
N GLY A 26 3.01 -2.41 14.48
CA GLY A 26 3.81 -2.15 13.29
C GLY A 26 3.64 -3.20 12.19
N GLU A 27 2.72 -4.16 12.37
CA GLU A 27 2.46 -5.19 11.36
C GLU A 27 1.62 -4.65 10.21
N ARG A 28 1.97 -5.04 8.97
CA ARG A 28 1.12 -4.79 7.80
C ARG A 28 -0.20 -5.54 7.92
N THR A 29 -1.26 -4.85 7.54
CA THR A 29 -2.58 -5.43 7.27
C THR A 29 -2.93 -5.16 5.81
N ILE A 30 -3.38 -6.18 5.10
CA ILE A 30 -3.82 -6.08 3.71
C ILE A 30 -5.35 -6.16 3.72
N PHE A 31 -6.01 -5.09 3.27
CA PHE A 31 -7.45 -5.05 3.09
C PHE A 31 -7.81 -5.38 1.64
N ASN A 32 -8.84 -6.20 1.47
CA ASN A 32 -9.42 -6.61 0.20
C ASN A 32 -10.95 -6.81 0.34
N SER A 33 -11.61 -7.22 -0.74
CA SER A 33 -13.07 -7.46 -0.77
C SER A 33 -13.57 -8.50 0.24
N GLU A 34 -12.71 -9.41 0.69
CA GLU A 34 -13.02 -10.47 1.65
C GLU A 34 -12.78 -10.05 3.11
N SER A 35 -12.18 -8.88 3.33
CA SER A 35 -11.82 -8.40 4.68
C SER A 35 -13.02 -8.01 5.54
N GLY A 36 -14.22 -7.89 4.94
CA GLY A 36 -15.43 -7.43 5.64
C GLY A 36 -15.32 -6.00 6.17
N ILE A 37 -14.55 -5.16 5.46
CA ILE A 37 -14.33 -3.72 5.72
C ILE A 37 -14.76 -2.96 4.47
N GLU A 38 -15.37 -1.78 4.62
CA GLU A 38 -15.75 -0.94 3.49
C GLU A 38 -14.51 -0.39 2.77
N LEU A 39 -14.55 -0.28 1.44
CA LEU A 39 -13.42 0.23 0.64
C LEU A 39 -12.97 1.60 1.13
N VAL A 40 -13.91 2.48 1.45
CA VAL A 40 -13.63 3.84 1.94
C VAL A 40 -12.82 3.82 3.24
N ASP A 41 -13.12 2.87 4.14
CA ASP A 41 -12.40 2.73 5.42
C ASP A 41 -11.00 2.17 5.19
N ALA A 42 -10.85 1.20 4.29
CA ALA A 42 -9.55 0.67 3.91
C ALA A 42 -8.64 1.77 3.31
N VAL A 43 -9.17 2.59 2.38
CA VAL A 43 -8.44 3.73 1.81
C VAL A 43 -8.12 4.78 2.89
N MET A 44 -9.06 5.06 3.79
CA MET A 44 -8.84 5.97 4.92
C MET A 44 -7.65 5.51 5.78
N ALA A 45 -7.59 4.22 6.13
CA ALA A 45 -6.49 3.66 6.90
C ALA A 45 -5.16 3.72 6.14
N SER A 46 -5.17 3.36 4.86
CA SER A 46 -4.00 3.38 4.00
C SER A 46 -3.45 4.79 3.76
N SER A 47 -4.29 5.83 3.88
CA SER A 47 -3.91 7.25 3.68
C SER A 47 -3.60 7.99 4.98
N ALA A 48 -3.58 7.32 6.14
CA ALA A 48 -3.42 7.95 7.45
C ALA A 48 -1.93 8.21 7.75
N VAL A 49 -1.31 9.09 6.97
CA VAL A 49 0.12 9.46 7.08
C VAL A 49 0.39 10.04 8.48
N PRO A 50 1.30 9.45 9.27
CA PRO A 50 1.70 9.98 10.56
C PRO A 50 2.11 11.45 10.48
N TYR A 51 1.80 12.21 11.53
CA TYR A 51 1.98 13.67 11.63
C TYR A 51 1.06 14.53 10.75
N VAL A 52 0.44 13.97 9.70
CA VAL A 52 -0.52 14.70 8.84
C VAL A 52 -1.95 14.40 9.25
N TRP A 53 -2.26 13.12 9.46
CA TRP A 53 -3.59 12.64 9.82
C TRP A 53 -3.52 11.77 11.09
N PRO A 54 -4.57 11.79 11.95
CA PRO A 54 -4.65 10.85 13.05
C PRO A 54 -4.79 9.41 12.52
N PRO A 55 -4.33 8.38 13.26
CA PRO A 55 -4.54 7.00 12.85
C PRO A 55 -6.02 6.69 12.64
N ALA A 56 -6.35 5.99 11.56
CA ALA A 56 -7.71 5.56 11.27
C ALA A 56 -8.16 4.49 12.28
N THR A 57 -9.44 4.51 12.68
CA THR A 57 -10.00 3.44 13.51
C THR A 57 -10.91 2.57 12.68
N ILE A 58 -10.59 1.28 12.60
CA ILE A 58 -11.45 0.28 11.98
C ILE A 58 -11.70 -0.78 13.05
N LYS A 59 -12.98 -0.94 13.42
CA LYS A 59 -13.39 -1.74 14.59
C LYS A 59 -12.63 -1.26 15.84
N GLN A 60 -11.81 -2.10 16.46
CA GLN A 60 -11.04 -1.79 17.67
C GLN A 60 -9.55 -1.62 17.42
N ARG A 61 -9.12 -1.51 16.16
CA ARG A 61 -7.71 -1.37 15.78
C ARG A 61 -7.45 0.01 15.17
N ARG A 62 -6.22 0.49 15.36
CA ARG A 62 -5.75 1.78 14.87
C ARG A 62 -4.74 1.55 13.76
N TYR A 63 -4.90 2.25 12.65
CA TYR A 63 -4.10 2.05 11.45
C TYR A 63 -3.44 3.35 11.00
N ILE A 64 -2.21 3.23 10.52
CA ILE A 64 -1.47 4.28 9.82
C ILE A 64 -1.18 3.85 8.39
N ASP A 65 -0.69 4.82 7.60
CA ASP A 65 -0.37 4.67 6.19
C ASP A 65 0.51 3.43 5.88
N GLY A 66 0.18 2.74 4.79
CA GLY A 66 0.87 1.51 4.36
C GLY A 66 2.32 1.75 3.93
N GLY A 67 2.62 2.96 3.47
CA GLY A 67 3.95 3.42 3.10
C GLY A 67 4.94 3.41 4.26
N CYS A 68 4.45 3.47 5.51
CA CYS A 68 5.30 3.34 6.69
C CYS A 68 5.99 1.97 6.80
N TYR A 69 5.45 0.92 6.18
CA TYR A 69 6.15 -0.36 6.07
C TYR A 69 7.03 -0.41 4.82
N SER A 70 6.47 -0.02 3.67
CA SER A 70 7.16 0.00 2.38
C SER A 70 6.41 0.92 1.43
N MET A 71 7.14 1.83 0.76
CA MET A 71 6.51 2.82 -0.12
C MET A 71 5.75 2.19 -1.31
N ALA A 72 6.25 1.09 -1.88
CA ALA A 72 5.61 0.42 -2.99
C ALA A 72 4.98 -0.94 -2.62
N ASN A 73 5.25 -1.48 -1.43
CA ASN A 73 4.81 -2.83 -0.99
C ASN A 73 5.07 -3.91 -2.07
N LEU A 74 6.18 -3.77 -2.78
CA LEU A 74 6.43 -4.49 -4.03
C LEU A 74 6.54 -6.01 -3.86
N ASP A 75 6.84 -6.49 -2.65
CA ASP A 75 6.86 -7.92 -2.35
C ASP A 75 5.51 -8.62 -2.45
N LEU A 76 4.39 -7.88 -2.38
CA LEU A 76 3.07 -8.45 -2.64
C LEU A 76 2.90 -8.89 -4.10
N ALA A 77 3.74 -8.38 -5.01
CA ALA A 77 3.74 -8.78 -6.41
C ALA A 77 4.64 -10.01 -6.70
N ALA A 78 5.15 -10.69 -5.66
CA ALA A 78 5.93 -11.90 -5.86
C ALA A 78 5.13 -12.98 -6.60
N GLY A 79 5.74 -13.56 -7.63
CA GLY A 79 5.12 -14.60 -8.46
C GLY A 79 4.28 -14.06 -9.63
N PHE A 80 4.15 -12.74 -9.79
CA PHE A 80 3.59 -12.16 -11.00
C PHE A 80 4.66 -12.10 -12.11
N ASP A 81 4.27 -12.47 -13.33
CA ASP A 81 5.17 -12.47 -14.51
C ASP A 81 5.56 -11.06 -14.97
N LYS A 82 4.71 -10.07 -14.72
CA LYS A 82 4.89 -8.67 -15.11
C LYS A 82 4.36 -7.75 -14.03
N VAL A 83 5.16 -6.77 -13.63
CA VAL A 83 4.82 -5.81 -12.58
C VAL A 83 5.09 -4.40 -13.09
N LEU A 84 4.09 -3.53 -13.02
CA LEU A 84 4.22 -2.10 -13.30
C LEU A 84 4.14 -1.34 -11.98
N VAL A 85 5.19 -0.61 -11.61
CA VAL A 85 5.21 0.23 -10.41
C VAL A 85 5.05 1.68 -10.80
N LEU A 86 4.07 2.36 -10.20
CA LEU A 86 3.87 3.80 -10.34
C LEU A 86 4.22 4.47 -9.02
N GLN A 87 5.46 4.98 -8.92
CA GLN A 87 5.93 5.69 -7.74
C GLN A 87 6.25 7.14 -8.12
N PRO A 88 5.39 8.12 -7.79
CA PRO A 88 5.70 9.53 -8.03
C PRO A 88 6.89 9.96 -7.15
N ASP A 89 7.54 11.07 -7.52
CA ASP A 89 8.65 11.62 -6.75
C ASP A 89 8.26 11.83 -5.28
N ILE A 90 8.99 11.14 -4.39
CA ILE A 90 8.83 11.21 -2.94
C ILE A 90 10.13 11.81 -2.37
N PRO A 91 10.05 12.72 -1.38
CA PRO A 91 11.23 13.25 -0.74
C PRO A 91 12.11 12.12 -0.17
N PRO A 92 13.44 12.14 -0.36
CA PRO A 92 14.32 11.03 0.03
C PRO A 92 14.23 10.63 1.51
N PHE A 93 13.90 11.57 2.39
CA PHE A 93 13.76 11.32 3.83
C PHE A 93 12.51 10.53 4.22
N ALA A 94 11.53 10.39 3.32
CA ALA A 94 10.31 9.64 3.56
C ALA A 94 10.41 8.17 3.15
N VAL A 95 11.57 7.74 2.61
CA VAL A 95 11.77 6.41 2.05
C VAL A 95 12.81 5.65 2.89
N VAL A 96 12.40 4.52 3.47
CA VAL A 96 13.30 3.63 4.24
C VAL A 96 14.08 2.69 3.31
N GLU A 97 13.45 2.21 2.25
CA GLU A 97 14.01 1.32 1.22
C GLU A 97 13.71 1.92 -0.15
N SER A 98 14.74 2.15 -0.97
CA SER A 98 14.59 2.73 -2.31
C SER A 98 13.77 1.79 -3.22
N LEU A 99 13.23 2.35 -4.31
CA LEU A 99 12.50 1.53 -5.29
C LEU A 99 13.43 0.48 -5.93
N ASP A 100 14.67 0.85 -6.22
CA ASP A 100 15.65 -0.06 -6.83
C ASP A 100 15.92 -1.27 -5.90
N GLU A 101 16.08 -1.06 -4.60
CA GLU A 101 16.24 -2.14 -3.60
C GLU A 101 15.01 -3.06 -3.52
N GLN A 102 13.80 -2.48 -3.57
CA GLN A 102 12.55 -3.25 -3.59
C GLN A 102 12.45 -4.14 -4.82
N VAL A 103 12.88 -3.64 -5.98
CA VAL A 103 12.87 -4.37 -7.25
C VAL A 103 13.85 -5.53 -7.22
N GLU A 104 15.08 -5.30 -6.73
CA GLU A 104 16.07 -6.36 -6.55
C GLU A 104 15.56 -7.46 -5.61
N ARG A 105 14.79 -7.09 -4.58
CA ARG A 105 14.16 -8.03 -3.65
C ARG A 105 13.07 -8.86 -4.33
N LEU A 106 12.20 -8.23 -5.11
CA LEU A 106 11.16 -8.93 -5.88
C LEU A 106 11.75 -9.90 -6.92
N GLN A 107 12.81 -9.49 -7.61
CA GLN A 107 13.50 -10.34 -8.59
C GLN A 107 14.12 -11.59 -7.95
N ARG A 108 14.72 -11.44 -6.76
CA ARG A 108 15.21 -12.58 -5.96
C ARG A 108 14.12 -13.57 -5.58
N GLN A 109 12.86 -13.14 -5.55
CA GLN A 109 11.69 -13.97 -5.22
C GLN A 109 11.06 -14.63 -6.46
N GLY A 110 11.63 -14.45 -7.66
CA GLY A 110 11.29 -15.22 -8.85
C GLY A 110 10.50 -14.48 -9.93
N SER A 111 10.26 -13.17 -9.80
CA SER A 111 9.69 -12.37 -10.90
C SER A 111 10.77 -11.93 -11.88
N THR A 112 10.68 -12.38 -13.13
CA THR A 112 11.51 -11.91 -14.25
C THR A 112 10.89 -10.66 -14.86
N ASP A 113 11.45 -9.47 -14.62
CA ASP A 113 10.98 -8.24 -15.28
C ASP A 113 12.00 -7.63 -16.26
N ARG A 114 11.48 -7.07 -17.36
CA ARG A 114 12.15 -6.12 -18.26
C ARG A 114 11.68 -4.74 -17.84
N SER A 115 12.40 -4.12 -16.92
CA SER A 115 11.96 -2.88 -16.30
C SER A 115 12.22 -1.67 -17.18
N ASP A 116 11.15 -0.98 -17.60
CA ASP A 116 11.16 0.41 -18.07
C ASP A 116 10.45 1.26 -17.00
N TYR A 117 11.22 1.91 -16.12
CA TYR A 117 10.68 2.83 -15.12
C TYR A 117 10.39 4.19 -15.76
N ALA A 118 9.15 4.65 -15.70
CA ALA A 118 8.82 6.06 -15.94
C ALA A 118 8.91 6.79 -14.59
N ARG A 119 9.91 7.67 -14.45
CA ARG A 119 10.00 8.67 -13.38
C ARG A 119 9.15 9.88 -13.74
#